data_AF-A0A1H3LI45-F1
#
_entry.id   AF-A0A1H3LI45-F1
#
_cell.length_a   1.000
_cell.length_b   1.000
_cell.length_c   1.000
_cell.angle_alpha   90.00
_cell.angle_beta   90.00
_cell.angle_gamma   90.00
#
_symmetry.space_group_name_H-M   'P 1'
#
loop_
_entity.id
_entity.type
_entity.pdbx_description
1 polymer ?
#
loop_
_entity_poly.entity_id
_entity_poly.type
_entity_poly.pdbx_seq_one_letter_code
_entity_poly.pdbx_strand_id
1 'polypeptide(L)' 'MRLTQNQVMTIRQAVAGIFGAGAQAWLFGSRVNNSKRGGDIDLLIHPDSKRVNNLLLRKTPLLGQL' A
#
# COMPACT_ATOMS: atom_id res chain seq x y z
N MET A 1 3.62 -0.59 -14.71
CA MET A 1 3.69 -0.94 -13.27
C MET A 1 4.58 -2.16 -13.08
N ARG A 2 5.64 -2.02 -12.27
CA ARG A 2 6.62 -3.05 -11.93
C ARG A 2 6.26 -3.77 -10.63
N LEU A 3 5.02 -4.26 -10.55
CA LEU A 3 4.50 -5.12 -9.49
C LEU A 3 3.84 -6.35 -10.13
N THR A 4 4.04 -7.52 -9.55
CA THR A 4 3.32 -8.74 -9.96
C THR A 4 1.88 -8.69 -9.45
N GLN A 5 1.00 -9.51 -10.05
CA GLN A 5 -0.38 -9.64 -9.56
C GLN A 5 -0.43 -10.08 -8.09
N ASN A 6 0.45 -11.00 -7.69
CA ASN A 6 0.55 -11.43 -6.29
C ASN A 6 0.93 -10.27 -5.36
N GLN A 7 1.92 -9.45 -5.73
CA GLN A 7 2.29 -8.27 -4.94
C GLN A 7 1.14 -7.27 -4.81
N VAL A 8 0.39 -7.05 -5.91
CA VAL A 8 -0.80 -6.20 -5.87
C VAL A 8 -1.85 -6.78 -4.92
N MET A 9 -2.08 -8.09 -4.94
CA MET A 9 -3.03 -8.75 -4.03
C MET A 9 -2.59 -8.62 -2.57
N THR A 10 -1.32 -8.90 -2.26
CA THR A 10 -0.76 -8.74 -0.91
C THR A 10 -0.91 -7.32 -0.40
N ILE A 11 -0.57 -6.31 -1.21
CA ILE A 11 -0.74 -4.90 -0.85
C ILE A 11 -2.20 -4.58 -0.54
N ARG A 12 -3.14 -5.01 -1.40
CA ARG A 12 -4.57 -4.74 -1.20
C ARG A 12 -5.10 -5.38 0.07
N GLN A 13 -4.70 -6.62 0.35
CA GLN A 13 -5.12 -7.34 1.56
C GLN A 13 -4.57 -6.68 2.83
N ALA A 14 -3.28 -6.35 2.85
CA ALA A 14 -2.66 -5.68 3.98
C ALA A 14 -3.29 -4.30 4.24
N VAL A 15 -3.53 -3.52 3.18
CA VAL A 15 -4.18 -2.20 3.28
C VAL A 15 -5.61 -2.34 3.83
N ALA A 16 -6.40 -3.27 3.30
CA ALA A 16 -7.77 -3.49 3.77
C ALA A 16 -7.82 -3.97 5.24
N GLY A 17 -6.94 -4.89 5.62
CA GLY A 17 -6.86 -5.41 7.00
C GLY A 17 -6.49 -4.33 8.02
N ILE A 18 -5.54 -3.47 7.66
CA ILE A 18 -4.98 -2.46 8.57
C ILE A 18 -5.80 -1.17 8.57
N PHE A 19 -6.21 -0.67 7.40
CA PHE A 19 -6.86 0.63 7.24
C PHE A 19 -8.37 0.56 6.97
N GLY A 20 -8.94 -0.64 6.91
CA GLY A 20 -10.37 -0.88 6.72
C GLY A 20 -10.71 -1.34 5.31
N ALA A 21 -11.82 -2.07 5.15
CA ALA A 21 -12.21 -2.67 3.88
C ALA A 21 -12.48 -1.63 2.76
N GLY A 22 -12.86 -0.40 3.12
CA GLY A 22 -13.02 0.72 2.19
C GLY A 22 -11.74 1.49 1.88
N ALA A 23 -10.58 1.08 2.42
CA ALA A 23 -9.33 1.78 2.20
C ALA A 23 -8.85 1.64 0.74
N GLN A 24 -8.26 2.73 0.24
CA GLN A 24 -7.75 2.82 -1.13
C GLN A 24 -6.23 2.98 -1.10
N ALA A 25 -5.56 2.40 -2.09
CA ALA A 25 -4.12 2.47 -2.24
C ALA A 25 -3.76 2.85 -3.68
N TRP A 26 -2.82 3.79 -3.83
CA TRP A 26 -2.25 4.17 -5.12
C TRP A 26 -0.75 3.95 -5.09
N LEU A 27 -0.25 3.25 -6.12
CA LEU A 27 1.17 3.16 -6.39
C LEU A 27 1.63 4.43 -7.10
N PHE A 28 2.69 5.05 -6.59
CA PHE A 28 3.37 6.15 -7.26
C PHE A 28 4.88 5.92 -7.31
N GLY A 29 5.63 6.95 -7.71
CA GLY A 29 7.08 6.92 -7.68
C GLY A 29 7.70 6.00 -8.73
N SER A 30 8.83 5.38 -8.41
CA SER A 30 9.67 4.74 -9.43
C SER A 30 9.01 3.51 -10.08
N ARG A 31 8.11 2.83 -9.35
CA ARG A 31 7.53 1.54 -9.75
C ARG A 31 6.37 1.64 -10.74
N VAL A 32 5.85 2.83 -11.03
CA VAL A 32 4.82 2.99 -12.08
C VAL A 32 5.43 2.86 -13.49
N ASN A 33 6.68 3.28 -13.67
CA ASN A 33 7.40 3.23 -14.95
C ASN A 33 8.14 1.90 -15.14
N ASN A 34 7.83 1.17 -16.22
CA ASN A 34 8.43 -0.12 -16.55
C ASN A 34 9.88 -0.02 -17.06
N SER A 35 10.33 1.12 -17.57
CA SER A 35 11.69 1.28 -18.10
C SER A 35 12.75 1.56 -17.03
N LYS A 36 12.34 1.86 -15.78
CA LYS A 36 13.25 2.08 -14.66
C LYS A 36 13.68 0.75 -14.03
N ARG A 37 14.87 0.74 -13.42
CA ARG A 37 15.44 -0.39 -12.67
C ARG A 37 15.51 -0.05 -11.18
N GLY A 38 15.38 -1.06 -10.32
CA GLY A 38 15.42 -0.89 -8.86
C GLY A 38 14.31 0.01 -8.31
N GLY A 39 14.50 0.47 -7.07
CA GLY A 39 13.63 1.43 -6.38
C GLY A 39 12.63 0.79 -5.42
N ASP A 40 12.28 1.56 -4.40
CA ASP A 40 11.30 1.20 -3.38
C ASP A 40 9.86 1.26 -3.91
N ILE A 41 8.92 0.75 -3.12
CA ILE A 41 7.49 0.79 -3.42
C ILE A 41 6.88 1.98 -2.68
N ASP A 42 6.52 3.01 -3.44
CA ASP A 42 5.87 4.20 -2.89
C ASP A 42 4.34 4.05 -2.96
N LEU A 43 3.68 4.00 -1.79
CA LEU A 43 2.22 3.85 -1.68
C LEU A 43 1.59 5.04 -0.97
N LEU A 44 0.54 5.60 -1.57
CA LEU A 44 -0.38 6.51 -0.91
C LEU A 44 -1.57 5.69 -0.44
N ILE A 45 -1.88 5.74 0.86
CA ILE A 45 -3.03 5.04 1.43
C ILE A 45 -4.07 6.07 1.89
N HIS A 46 -5.30 5.93 1.39
CA HIS A 46 -6.46 6.63 1.92
C HIS A 46 -7.27 5.65 2.78
N PRO A 47 -7.25 5.82 4.11
CA PRO A 47 -7.96 4.94 5.02
C PRO A 47 -9.47 5.03 4.84
N ASP A 48 -10.19 3.99 5.26
CA ASP A 48 -11.64 4.13 5.46
C ASP A 48 -11.89 5.14 6.58
N SER A 49 -12.71 6.16 6.29
CA SER A 49 -13.16 7.23 7.20
C SER A 49 -13.57 6.74 8.61
N LYS A 50 -14.05 5.50 8.74
CA LYS A 50 -14.44 4.89 10.02
C LYS A 50 -13.27 4.43 10.90
N ARG A 51 -12.04 4.41 10.40
CA ARG A 51 -10.83 3.88 11.08
C ARG A 51 -9.66 4.87 11.18
N VAL A 52 -9.95 6.18 11.18
CA VAL A 52 -8.94 7.25 11.10
C VAL A 52 -8.16 7.51 12.42
N ASN A 53 -8.42 6.77 13.49
CA ASN A 53 -7.66 6.94 14.73
C ASN A 53 -6.26 6.30 14.63
N ASN A 54 -5.22 7.09 14.92
CA ASN A 54 -3.80 6.70 15.01
C ASN A 54 -3.17 6.16 13.72
N LEU A 55 -3.36 6.86 12.59
CA LEU A 55 -2.78 6.49 11.28
C LEU A 55 -1.27 6.26 11.30
N LEU A 56 -0.52 7.04 12.09
CA LEU A 56 0.93 6.90 12.21
C LEU A 56 1.36 5.56 12.81
N LEU A 57 0.63 5.03 13.80
CA LEU A 57 0.93 3.75 14.46
C LEU A 57 0.66 2.54 13.56
N ARG A 58 -0.11 2.73 12.48
CA ARG A 58 -0.48 1.66 11.54
C ARG A 58 0.53 1.47 10.39
N LYS A 59 1.57 2.32 10.31
CA LYS A 59 2.64 2.18 9.30
C LYS A 59 3.51 0.94 9.52
N THR A 60 3.93 0.69 10.76
CA THR A 60 4.84 -0.42 11.09
C THR A 60 4.24 -1.80 10.80
N PRO A 61 2.97 -2.09 11.18
CA PRO A 61 2.33 -3.34 10.82
C PRO A 61 2.18 -3.55 9.30
N LEU A 62 2.00 -2.46 8.53
CA LEU A 62 1.87 -2.54 7.07
C LEU A 62 3.19 -3.02 6.45
N LEU A 63 4.31 -2.40 6.82
CA LEU A 63 5.63 -2.79 6.29
C LEU A 63 6.03 -4.22 6.65
N GLY A 64 5.53 -4.76 7.77
CA GLY A 64 5.76 -6.16 8.14
C GLY A 64 4.93 -7.18 7.35
N GLN A 65 3.93 -6.75 6.59
CA GLN A 65 3.05 -7.63 5.79
C GLN A 65 3.29 -7.51 4.28
N LEU A 66 4.16 -6.60 3.85
CA LEU A 66 4.56 -6.38 2.45
C LEU A 66 5.88 -7.08 2.15
#